data_AF-A0A545BAG0-F1
#
_entry.id   AF-A0A545BAG0-F1
#
_cell.length_a   1.000
_cell.length_b   1.000
_cell.length_c   1.000
_cell.angle_alpha   90.00
_cell.angle_beta   90.00
_cell.angle_gamma   90.00
#
_symmetry.space_group_name_H-M   'P 1'
#
loop_
_entity.id
_entity.type
_entity.pdbx_description
1 polymer ?
#
loop_
_entity_poly.entity_id
_entity_poly.type
_entity_poly.pdbx_seq_one_letter_code
_entity_poly.pdbx_strand_id
1 'polypeptide(L)'
;MRTKRTTPRSGIARRTRLIAVTSGLVAAAAFTIPSANASDAQTFSASQLKSANSSVLKADVPGTAWVTDAKTGKVVVTVDSTVSKAEIAKIKRAAGTNAGALQIKYTPGKFNKLIKGGDAIYASSWRCSLGFNVKNSAGADYYVTAGHCTDGAGTWWSNSGHTTTLGSTAGSSFPTNDYGLVRYTNTTVAKSGTAGSVDITSAA
;
A
#
# COMPACT_ATOMS: atom_id res chain seq x y z
N MET A 1 -11.70 -17.97 92.72
CA MET A 1 -12.97 -18.74 92.63
C MET A 1 -13.96 -18.01 91.71
N ARG A 2 -15.08 -18.67 91.35
CA ARG A 2 -16.35 -18.06 90.91
C ARG A 2 -16.41 -17.44 89.49
N THR A 3 -16.54 -18.28 88.45
CA THR A 3 -16.91 -17.86 87.07
C THR A 3 -17.80 -18.90 86.36
N LYS A 4 -19.04 -18.50 85.97
CA LYS A 4 -20.08 -19.14 85.09
C LYS A 4 -21.50 -18.70 85.57
N ARG A 5 -22.60 -18.75 84.78
CA ARG A 5 -22.89 -19.39 83.47
C ARG A 5 -24.01 -18.66 82.68
N THR A 6 -23.90 -18.66 81.34
CA THR A 6 -24.93 -18.70 80.26
C THR A 6 -26.41 -18.29 80.47
N THR A 7 -26.89 -17.37 79.61
CA THR A 7 -28.02 -17.45 78.61
C THR A 7 -29.05 -18.60 78.67
N PRO A 8 -30.32 -18.44 78.21
CA PRO A 8 -30.79 -17.85 76.90
C PRO A 8 -31.87 -16.71 77.08
N ARG A 9 -32.82 -16.29 76.20
CA ARG A 9 -33.59 -16.83 75.03
C ARG A 9 -34.00 -15.72 74.00
N SER A 10 -34.83 -16.11 73.01
CA SER A 10 -35.63 -15.33 72.00
C SER A 10 -36.43 -14.12 72.54
N GLY A 11 -36.93 -13.16 71.75
CA GLY A 11 -37.12 -13.04 70.29
C GLY A 11 -38.62 -12.89 69.91
N ILE A 12 -39.02 -11.96 69.01
CA ILE A 12 -40.42 -11.71 68.59
C ILE A 12 -40.50 -10.96 67.22
N ALA A 13 -41.69 -10.80 66.63
CA ALA A 13 -41.89 -10.61 65.18
C ALA A 13 -42.66 -9.33 64.72
N ARG A 14 -42.32 -8.87 63.49
CA ARG A 14 -43.21 -8.38 62.40
C ARG A 14 -44.05 -7.08 62.56
N ARG A 15 -44.12 -6.31 61.45
CA ARG A 15 -45.12 -5.30 61.00
C ARG A 15 -44.87 -3.79 61.25
N THR A 16 -44.50 -3.12 60.15
CA THR A 16 -45.24 -2.01 59.48
C THR A 16 -45.64 -0.74 60.26
N ARG A 17 -45.16 0.42 59.79
CA ARG A 17 -45.91 1.70 59.74
C ARG A 17 -45.44 2.58 58.57
N LEU A 18 -46.37 3.38 58.02
CA LEU A 18 -46.13 4.48 57.07
C LEU A 18 -45.86 5.78 57.92
N ILE A 19 -45.67 7.02 57.44
CA ILE A 19 -45.98 7.75 56.18
C ILE A 19 -44.95 8.90 56.02
N ALA A 20 -44.56 9.26 54.79
CA ALA A 20 -44.21 10.64 54.41
C ALA A 20 -44.24 10.81 52.88
N VAL A 21 -44.83 11.91 52.38
CA VAL A 21 -44.81 12.31 50.96
C VAL A 21 -44.34 13.75 50.89
N THR A 22 -43.37 14.04 50.03
CA THR A 22 -42.96 15.40 49.64
C THR A 22 -42.61 15.45 48.15
N SER A 23 -42.72 16.64 47.58
CA SER A 23 -42.87 16.85 46.12
C SER A 23 -41.57 16.73 45.33
N GLY A 24 -41.69 16.32 44.06
CA GLY A 24 -40.55 16.06 43.18
C GLY A 24 -40.00 17.27 42.44
N LEU A 25 -38.88 17.04 41.75
CA LEU A 25 -38.38 17.88 40.67
C LEU A 25 -37.77 16.97 39.59
N VAL A 26 -38.50 16.72 38.50
CA VAL A 26 -37.95 15.96 37.36
C VAL A 26 -37.22 16.93 36.44
N ALA A 27 -35.91 17.00 36.59
CA ALA A 27 -35.05 17.75 35.67
C ALA A 27 -34.99 17.03 34.31
N ALA A 28 -35.90 17.38 33.41
CA ALA A 28 -35.90 16.93 32.03
C ALA A 28 -34.74 17.58 31.26
N ALA A 29 -33.52 17.09 31.49
CA ALA A 29 -32.33 17.47 30.74
C ALA A 29 -32.49 17.01 29.28
N ALA A 30 -32.98 17.92 28.44
CA ALA A 30 -33.01 17.72 27.00
C ALA A 30 -31.58 17.66 26.48
N PHE A 31 -31.04 16.44 26.37
CA PHE A 31 -29.74 16.21 25.76
C PHE A 31 -29.80 16.65 24.29
N THR A 32 -29.31 17.86 24.01
CA THR A 32 -28.92 18.29 22.67
C THR A 32 -27.65 17.53 22.27
N ILE A 33 -27.78 16.22 22.07
CA ILE A 33 -26.76 15.40 21.42
C ILE A 33 -26.52 16.08 20.07
N PRO A 34 -25.30 16.55 19.76
CA PRO A 34 -25.00 17.01 18.42
C PRO A 34 -25.26 15.84 17.50
N SER A 35 -26.22 15.98 16.58
CA SER A 35 -26.50 14.94 15.59
C SER A 35 -25.27 14.83 14.71
N ALA A 36 -24.40 13.89 15.08
CA ALA A 36 -23.27 13.47 14.27
C ALA A 36 -23.88 12.88 13.00
N ASN A 37 -24.00 13.73 11.99
CA ASN A 37 -24.44 13.37 10.65
C ASN A 37 -23.32 12.51 10.06
N ALA A 38 -23.31 11.24 10.45
CA ALA A 38 -22.62 10.18 9.75
C ALA A 38 -23.31 10.06 8.39
N SER A 39 -22.89 10.90 7.44
CA SER A 39 -23.34 10.84 6.05
C SER A 39 -23.26 9.39 5.60
N ASP A 40 -24.40 8.83 5.17
CA ASP A 40 -24.49 7.41 4.79
C ASP A 40 -23.29 7.05 3.92
N ALA A 41 -22.54 6.04 4.36
CA ALA A 41 -21.19 5.79 3.88
C ALA A 41 -21.22 5.40 2.40
N GLN A 42 -21.10 6.41 1.52
CA GLN A 42 -21.49 6.31 0.12
C GLN A 42 -20.88 5.05 -0.51
N THR A 43 -21.77 4.12 -0.84
CA THR A 43 -21.44 2.85 -1.49
C THR A 43 -21.22 3.10 -2.97
N PHE A 44 -20.21 2.43 -3.52
CA PHE A 44 -19.83 2.56 -4.93
C PHE A 44 -19.93 1.18 -5.58
N SER A 45 -20.60 1.12 -6.73
CA SER A 45 -20.70 -0.10 -7.52
C SER A 45 -19.34 -0.51 -8.08
N ALA A 46 -19.21 -1.78 -8.49
CA ALA A 46 -17.99 -2.27 -9.16
C ALA A 46 -17.64 -1.47 -10.43
N SER A 47 -18.64 -0.92 -11.16
CA SER A 47 -18.39 -0.07 -12.32
C SER A 47 -17.93 1.34 -11.94
N GLN A 48 -18.43 1.92 -10.85
CA GLN A 48 -17.93 3.18 -10.30
C GLN A 48 -16.51 3.05 -9.75
N LEU A 49 -16.19 1.95 -9.06
CA LEU A 49 -14.84 1.65 -8.57
C LEU A 49 -13.87 1.44 -9.75
N LYS A 50 -14.26 0.70 -10.78
CA LYS A 50 -13.47 0.55 -12.01
C LYS A 50 -13.25 1.89 -12.71
N SER A 51 -14.28 2.73 -12.79
CA SER A 51 -14.18 4.10 -13.33
C SER A 51 -13.20 4.96 -12.52
N ALA A 52 -13.32 4.99 -11.19
CA ALA A 52 -12.41 5.71 -10.30
C ALA A 52 -10.95 5.21 -10.46
N ASN A 53 -10.74 3.89 -10.51
CA ASN A 53 -9.43 3.27 -10.74
C ASN A 53 -8.80 3.70 -12.08
N SER A 54 -9.59 3.72 -13.15
CA SER A 54 -9.17 4.25 -14.46
C SER A 54 -8.92 5.76 -14.45
N SER A 55 -9.65 6.52 -13.62
CA SER A 55 -9.42 7.95 -13.44
C SER A 55 -8.14 8.27 -12.68
N VAL A 56 -7.71 7.44 -11.71
CA VAL A 56 -6.38 7.61 -11.07
C VAL A 56 -5.27 7.37 -12.09
N LEU A 57 -5.38 6.32 -12.91
CA LEU A 57 -4.44 6.07 -14.02
C LEU A 57 -4.39 7.25 -15.00
N LYS A 58 -5.55 7.74 -15.45
CA LYS A 58 -5.65 8.89 -16.38
C LYS A 58 -5.21 10.21 -15.75
N ALA A 59 -5.20 10.33 -14.43
CA ALA A 59 -4.69 11.51 -13.75
C ALA A 59 -3.17 11.64 -13.86
N ASP A 60 -2.44 10.55 -14.13
CA ASP A 60 -0.98 10.45 -14.29
C ASP A 60 -0.23 11.40 -13.34
N VAL A 61 -0.12 10.97 -12.08
CA VAL A 61 0.58 11.69 -11.01
C VAL A 61 1.70 10.78 -10.49
N PRO A 62 2.98 11.14 -10.71
CA PRO A 62 4.12 10.44 -10.11
C PRO A 62 4.00 10.37 -8.59
N GLY A 63 4.64 9.37 -7.97
CA GLY A 63 4.56 9.19 -6.51
C GLY A 63 3.21 8.63 -6.01
N THR A 64 2.38 8.06 -6.90
CA THR A 64 1.10 7.44 -6.53
C THR A 64 1.04 5.95 -6.87
N ALA A 65 0.34 5.18 -6.03
CA ALA A 65 0.01 3.78 -6.25
C ALA A 65 -1.40 3.52 -5.70
N TRP A 66 -2.22 2.71 -6.37
CA TRP A 66 -3.61 2.52 -5.96
C TRP A 66 -4.11 1.09 -6.16
N VAL A 67 -5.14 0.73 -5.40
CA VAL A 67 -5.81 -0.58 -5.44
C VAL A 67 -7.30 -0.41 -5.13
N THR A 68 -8.15 -1.22 -5.76
CA THR A 68 -9.57 -1.31 -5.35
C THR A 68 -9.69 -2.27 -4.16
N ASP A 69 -10.08 -1.74 -3.00
CA ASP A 69 -10.34 -2.54 -1.80
C ASP A 69 -11.81 -2.95 -1.75
N ALA A 70 -12.05 -4.25 -2.00
CA ALA A 70 -13.36 -4.86 -1.96
C ALA A 70 -13.99 -4.92 -0.56
N LYS A 71 -13.22 -4.76 0.53
CA LYS A 71 -13.76 -4.76 1.90
C LYS A 71 -14.34 -3.41 2.30
N THR A 72 -13.73 -2.31 1.86
CA THR A 72 -14.20 -0.94 2.17
C THR A 72 -15.02 -0.31 1.05
N GLY A 73 -15.06 -0.91 -0.15
CA GLY A 73 -15.76 -0.35 -1.29
C GLY A 73 -15.15 0.97 -1.78
N LYS A 74 -13.80 1.05 -1.77
CA LYS A 74 -13.02 2.24 -2.13
C LYS A 74 -11.86 1.90 -3.06
N VAL A 75 -11.41 2.88 -3.83
CA VAL A 75 -10.08 2.87 -4.45
C VAL A 75 -9.13 3.55 -3.47
N VAL A 76 -8.28 2.77 -2.83
CA VAL A 76 -7.25 3.27 -1.93
C VAL A 76 -6.10 3.79 -2.78
N VAL A 77 -5.81 5.09 -2.68
CA VAL A 77 -4.71 5.76 -3.38
C VAL A 77 -3.66 6.14 -2.36
N THR A 78 -2.56 5.40 -2.34
CA THR A 78 -1.37 5.73 -1.54
C THR A 78 -0.53 6.74 -2.31
N VAL A 79 -0.18 7.84 -1.65
CA VAL A 79 0.66 8.92 -2.20
C VAL A 79 1.93 9.07 -1.35
N ASP A 80 3.07 9.25 -2.01
CA ASP A 80 4.38 9.40 -1.38
C ASP A 80 4.66 10.85 -0.94
N SER A 81 5.84 11.10 -0.35
CA SER A 81 6.21 12.41 0.19
C SER A 81 6.49 13.49 -0.87
N THR A 82 6.38 13.18 -2.16
CA THR A 82 6.57 14.12 -3.27
C THR A 82 5.27 14.67 -3.84
N VAL A 83 4.13 14.01 -3.56
CA VAL A 83 2.82 14.38 -4.16
C VAL A 83 2.20 15.58 -3.45
N SER A 84 1.99 16.68 -4.19
CA SER A 84 1.41 17.90 -3.64
C SER A 84 -0.12 17.82 -3.44
N LYS A 85 -0.66 18.72 -2.59
CA LYS A 85 -2.11 18.91 -2.45
C LYS A 85 -2.80 19.26 -3.78
N ALA A 86 -2.11 19.94 -4.70
CA ALA A 86 -2.64 20.32 -6.01
C ALA A 86 -2.79 19.11 -6.94
N GLU A 87 -1.87 18.15 -6.85
CA GLU A 87 -1.90 16.88 -7.59
C GLU A 87 -2.92 15.90 -7.01
N ILE A 88 -3.04 15.80 -5.68
CA ILE A 88 -4.15 15.06 -5.05
C ILE A 88 -5.51 15.63 -5.52
N ALA A 89 -5.61 16.94 -5.71
CA ALA A 89 -6.77 17.57 -6.31
C ALA A 89 -6.92 17.29 -7.82
N LYS A 90 -5.83 17.11 -8.59
CA LYS A 90 -5.85 16.62 -9.99
C LYS A 90 -6.49 15.23 -10.08
N ILE A 91 -6.09 14.30 -9.20
CA ILE A 91 -6.64 12.94 -9.11
C ILE A 91 -8.13 12.98 -8.77
N LYS A 92 -8.53 13.76 -7.75
CA LYS A 92 -9.94 13.93 -7.38
C LYS A 92 -10.79 14.53 -8.51
N ARG A 93 -10.29 15.56 -9.22
CA ARG A 93 -10.96 16.12 -10.40
C ARG A 93 -11.12 15.09 -11.53
N ALA A 94 -10.10 14.26 -11.79
CA ALA A 94 -10.16 13.21 -12.81
C ALA A 94 -11.19 12.12 -12.49
N ALA A 95 -11.47 11.85 -11.21
CA ALA A 95 -12.52 10.91 -10.78
C ALA A 95 -13.94 11.51 -10.82
N GLY A 96 -14.09 12.83 -10.93
CA GLY A 96 -15.39 13.50 -11.10
C GLY A 96 -16.40 13.13 -10.00
N THR A 97 -17.58 12.67 -10.42
CA THR A 97 -18.65 12.20 -9.51
C THR A 97 -18.24 10.98 -8.66
N ASN A 98 -17.24 10.21 -9.09
CA ASN A 98 -16.70 9.07 -8.35
C ASN A 98 -15.56 9.48 -7.38
N ALA A 99 -15.29 10.78 -7.16
CA ALA A 99 -14.22 11.22 -6.24
C ALA A 99 -14.41 10.76 -4.78
N GLY A 100 -15.65 10.53 -4.33
CA GLY A 100 -15.96 9.94 -3.02
C GLY A 100 -15.60 8.45 -2.86
N ALA A 101 -15.23 7.79 -3.95
CA ALA A 101 -14.67 6.43 -3.95
C ALA A 101 -13.17 6.42 -3.60
N LEU A 102 -12.47 7.56 -3.71
CA LEU A 102 -11.02 7.64 -3.49
C LEU A 102 -10.68 7.82 -2.00
N GLN A 103 -10.03 6.82 -1.40
CA GLN A 103 -9.42 6.95 -0.07
C GLN A 103 -7.94 7.29 -0.23
N ILE A 104 -7.57 8.56 -0.01
CA ILE A 104 -6.16 8.98 -0.02
C ILE A 104 -5.47 8.51 1.27
N LYS A 105 -4.33 7.83 1.14
CA LYS A 105 -3.41 7.50 2.24
C LYS A 105 -2.03 8.08 1.92
N TYR A 106 -1.32 8.56 2.93
CA TYR A 106 0.04 9.07 2.77
C TYR A 106 1.06 8.03 3.25
N THR A 107 2.21 7.93 2.58
CA THR A 107 3.37 7.17 3.04
C THR A 107 4.60 8.07 3.15
N PRO A 108 5.46 7.91 4.18
CA PRO A 108 6.78 8.55 4.18
C PRO A 108 7.67 7.98 3.06
N GLY A 109 8.69 8.75 2.68
CA GLY A 109 9.61 8.40 1.61
C GLY A 109 9.05 8.64 0.21
N LYS A 110 9.83 8.24 -0.80
CA LYS A 110 9.52 8.40 -2.23
C LYS A 110 9.43 7.03 -2.91
N PHE A 111 8.44 6.84 -3.78
CA PHE A 111 8.38 5.70 -4.69
C PHE A 111 9.45 5.84 -5.78
N ASN A 112 10.35 4.86 -5.83
CA ASN A 112 11.39 4.79 -6.85
C ASN A 112 11.08 3.62 -7.79
N LYS A 113 11.31 3.81 -9.10
CA LYS A 113 11.34 2.69 -10.05
C LYS A 113 12.53 1.81 -9.70
N LEU A 114 12.26 0.61 -9.19
CA LEU A 114 13.25 -0.44 -9.00
C LEU A 114 13.35 -1.28 -10.27
N ILE A 115 14.50 -1.92 -10.46
CA ILE A 115 14.64 -3.10 -11.30
C ILE A 115 15.52 -4.12 -10.54
N LYS A 116 15.10 -5.39 -10.49
CA LYS A 116 15.71 -6.46 -9.68
C LYS A 116 15.52 -7.85 -10.30
N GLY A 117 16.09 -8.88 -9.68
CA GLY A 117 15.98 -10.24 -10.18
C GLY A 117 14.54 -10.74 -10.25
N GLY A 118 14.16 -11.20 -11.44
CA GLY A 118 12.80 -11.61 -11.82
C GLY A 118 12.01 -10.58 -12.63
N ASP A 119 12.38 -9.30 -12.60
CA ASP A 119 11.61 -8.24 -13.27
C ASP A 119 11.67 -8.34 -14.81
N ALA A 120 10.60 -7.89 -15.47
CA ALA A 120 10.49 -7.89 -16.92
C ALA A 120 11.41 -6.84 -17.56
N ILE A 121 12.25 -7.28 -18.51
CA ILE A 121 13.11 -6.45 -19.35
C ILE A 121 12.71 -6.60 -20.82
N TYR A 122 12.81 -5.51 -21.57
CA TYR A 122 12.32 -5.43 -22.95
C TYR A 122 13.45 -5.05 -23.90
N ALA A 123 13.59 -5.80 -24.98
CA ALA A 123 14.36 -5.45 -26.17
C ALA A 123 13.38 -4.98 -27.26
N SER A 124 13.88 -4.56 -28.42
CA SER A 124 13.09 -3.88 -29.47
C SER A 124 11.79 -4.60 -29.90
N SER A 125 11.75 -5.92 -29.84
CA SER A 125 10.56 -6.72 -30.21
C SER A 125 10.29 -7.95 -29.31
N TRP A 126 11.00 -8.12 -28.19
CA TRP A 126 10.77 -9.23 -27.25
C TRP A 126 10.95 -8.83 -25.77
N ARG A 127 10.41 -9.67 -24.88
CA ARG A 127 10.50 -9.51 -23.43
C ARG A 127 11.20 -10.71 -22.80
N CYS A 128 12.22 -10.44 -22.00
CA CYS A 128 12.88 -11.40 -21.12
C CYS A 128 12.70 -11.02 -19.64
N SER A 129 13.42 -11.69 -18.75
CA SER A 129 13.48 -11.34 -17.32
C SER A 129 14.93 -11.06 -16.90
N LEU A 130 15.11 -10.11 -15.98
CA LEU A 130 16.40 -9.83 -15.38
C LEU A 130 16.80 -10.97 -14.43
N GLY A 131 18.02 -11.48 -14.54
CA GLY A 131 18.57 -12.48 -13.63
C GLY A 131 19.03 -11.84 -12.32
N PHE A 132 20.17 -11.15 -12.37
CA PHE A 132 20.76 -10.47 -11.21
C PHE A 132 21.37 -9.11 -11.60
N ASN A 133 21.26 -8.12 -10.71
CA ASN A 133 22.05 -6.89 -10.81
C ASN A 133 23.46 -7.17 -10.27
N VAL A 134 24.49 -6.77 -11.01
CA VAL A 134 25.90 -7.01 -10.65
C VAL A 134 26.76 -5.78 -10.89
N LYS A 135 27.91 -5.70 -10.22
CA LYS A 135 28.93 -4.66 -10.44
C LYS A 135 30.22 -5.31 -10.89
N ASN A 136 30.97 -4.65 -11.77
CA ASN A 136 32.36 -5.02 -12.02
C ASN A 136 33.29 -4.40 -10.96
N SER A 137 34.57 -4.79 -10.95
CA SER A 137 35.59 -4.27 -10.02
C SER A 137 35.85 -2.76 -10.14
N ALA A 138 35.52 -2.15 -11.29
CA ALA A 138 35.55 -0.70 -11.49
C ALA A 138 34.26 0.02 -11.02
N GLY A 139 33.35 -0.69 -10.35
CA GLY A 139 32.11 -0.16 -9.76
C GLY A 139 30.96 0.07 -10.74
N ALA A 140 31.15 -0.19 -12.04
CA ALA A 140 30.14 0.01 -13.08
C ALA A 140 29.03 -1.04 -12.96
N ASP A 141 27.78 -0.57 -13.10
CA ASP A 141 26.57 -1.39 -12.97
C ASP A 141 26.25 -2.17 -14.26
N TYR A 142 25.92 -3.44 -14.09
CA TYR A 142 25.38 -4.33 -15.13
C TYR A 142 24.18 -5.12 -14.59
N TYR A 143 23.46 -5.79 -15.46
CA TYR A 143 22.68 -6.96 -15.07
C TYR A 143 22.99 -8.17 -15.96
N VAL A 144 22.83 -9.35 -15.38
CA VAL A 144 22.90 -10.63 -16.07
C VAL A 144 21.48 -11.06 -16.48
N THR A 145 21.34 -11.59 -17.68
CA THR A 145 20.14 -12.30 -18.18
C THR A 145 20.60 -13.46 -19.07
N ALA A 146 19.69 -14.12 -19.79
CA ALA A 146 20.02 -15.20 -20.71
C ALA A 146 20.77 -14.70 -21.97
N GLY A 147 21.58 -15.56 -22.58
CA GLY A 147 22.34 -15.26 -23.80
C GLY A 147 21.42 -15.16 -25.02
N HIS A 148 20.46 -16.07 -25.15
CA HIS A 148 19.43 -16.02 -26.20
C HIS A 148 18.54 -14.76 -26.12
N CYS A 149 18.50 -14.11 -24.96
CA CYS A 149 17.81 -12.84 -24.78
C CYS A 149 18.63 -11.65 -25.29
N THR A 150 19.96 -11.68 -25.15
CA THR A 150 20.89 -10.59 -25.52
C THR A 150 21.53 -10.73 -26.88
N ASP A 151 21.51 -11.91 -27.49
CA ASP A 151 21.97 -12.10 -28.86
C ASP A 151 21.13 -11.25 -29.82
N GLY A 152 21.79 -10.54 -30.73
CA GLY A 152 21.20 -9.49 -31.58
C GLY A 152 20.59 -8.27 -30.85
N ALA A 153 20.51 -8.23 -29.52
CA ALA A 153 19.87 -7.14 -28.78
C ALA A 153 20.81 -5.95 -28.58
N GLY A 154 20.39 -4.75 -29.01
CA GLY A 154 21.12 -3.50 -28.76
C GLY A 154 20.80 -2.85 -27.41
N THR A 155 19.62 -2.23 -27.33
CA THR A 155 19.16 -1.42 -26.18
C THR A 155 18.07 -2.14 -25.39
N TRP A 156 18.03 -1.90 -24.09
CA TRP A 156 17.09 -2.52 -23.15
C TRP A 156 16.29 -1.51 -22.34
N TRP A 157 15.02 -1.84 -22.08
CA TRP A 157 14.06 -0.99 -21.37
C TRP A 157 13.37 -1.71 -20.20
N SER A 158 12.93 -0.92 -19.21
CA SER A 158 12.19 -1.40 -18.02
C SER A 158 10.69 -1.60 -18.25
N ASN A 159 10.18 -1.32 -19.45
CA ASN A 159 8.77 -1.38 -19.79
C ASN A 159 8.54 -1.54 -21.30
N SER A 160 7.42 -2.16 -21.66
CA SER A 160 6.99 -2.42 -23.04
C SER A 160 6.71 -1.17 -23.88
N GLY A 161 6.56 0.01 -23.26
CA GLY A 161 6.46 1.28 -23.97
C GLY A 161 7.81 1.89 -24.36
N HIS A 162 8.93 1.22 -24.03
CA HIS A 162 10.30 1.67 -24.30
C HIS A 162 10.63 3.10 -23.79
N THR A 163 9.91 3.54 -22.74
CA THR A 163 10.02 4.91 -22.17
C THR A 163 11.08 5.05 -21.07
N THR A 164 11.68 3.96 -20.61
CA THR A 164 12.69 3.98 -19.55
C THR A 164 13.80 3.01 -19.91
N THR A 165 14.80 3.51 -20.62
CA THR A 165 16.02 2.76 -20.96
C THR A 165 16.73 2.35 -19.67
N LEU A 166 17.22 1.11 -19.63
CA LEU A 166 18.09 0.60 -18.58
C LEU A 166 19.56 0.73 -19.02
N GLY A 167 19.86 0.25 -20.22
CA GLY A 167 21.21 0.04 -20.69
C GLY A 167 21.28 -0.54 -22.10
N SER A 168 22.45 -1.06 -22.46
CA SER A 168 22.71 -1.73 -23.74
C SER A 168 23.54 -2.99 -23.52
N THR A 169 23.39 -3.98 -24.39
CA THR A 169 24.13 -5.25 -24.32
C THR A 169 25.64 -4.98 -24.38
N ALA A 170 26.37 -5.56 -23.44
CA ALA A 170 27.82 -5.46 -23.31
C ALA A 170 28.54 -6.80 -23.57
N GLY A 171 27.80 -7.90 -23.62
CA GLY A 171 28.27 -9.22 -24.04
C GLY A 171 27.12 -10.23 -24.07
N SER A 172 27.24 -11.24 -24.92
CA SER A 172 26.31 -12.37 -25.01
C SER A 172 27.10 -13.65 -25.27
N SER A 173 26.63 -14.79 -24.74
CA SER A 173 27.17 -16.11 -25.04
C SER A 173 26.02 -17.10 -25.22
N PHE A 174 25.78 -17.44 -26.49
CA PHE A 174 24.74 -18.35 -26.99
C PHE A 174 25.22 -18.90 -28.35
N PRO A 175 24.91 -20.15 -28.76
CA PRO A 175 24.16 -21.20 -28.05
C PRO A 175 25.01 -22.10 -27.14
N THR A 176 26.34 -21.97 -27.12
CA THR A 176 27.22 -22.84 -26.31
C THR A 176 27.05 -22.65 -24.81
N ASN A 177 26.71 -21.43 -24.39
CA ASN A 177 26.23 -21.09 -23.06
C ASN A 177 24.84 -20.44 -23.21
N ASP A 178 24.26 -19.96 -22.11
CA ASP A 178 23.08 -19.09 -22.18
C ASP A 178 23.16 -17.96 -21.15
N TYR A 179 24.14 -17.06 -21.29
CA TYR A 179 24.25 -15.86 -20.46
C TYR A 179 24.52 -14.59 -21.28
N GLY A 180 24.02 -13.47 -20.77
CA GLY A 180 24.10 -12.15 -21.37
C GLY A 180 24.34 -11.07 -20.32
N LEU A 181 25.19 -10.08 -20.64
CA LEU A 181 25.43 -8.92 -19.80
C LEU A 181 24.89 -7.67 -20.48
N VAL A 182 24.09 -6.89 -19.76
CA VAL A 182 23.63 -5.56 -20.17
C VAL A 182 24.24 -4.53 -19.23
N ARG A 183 25.00 -3.57 -19.78
CA ARG A 183 25.59 -2.48 -19.00
C ARG A 183 24.56 -1.39 -18.78
N TYR A 184 24.32 -1.01 -17.53
CA TYR A 184 23.44 0.11 -17.25
C TYR A 184 24.03 1.42 -17.77
N THR A 185 23.19 2.21 -18.42
CA THR A 185 23.46 3.62 -18.77
C THR A 185 22.58 4.56 -17.95
N ASN A 186 21.45 4.07 -17.43
CA ASN A 186 20.54 4.86 -16.60
C ASN A 186 20.94 4.83 -15.11
N THR A 187 21.39 5.98 -14.62
CA THR A 187 21.77 6.21 -13.21
C THR A 187 20.58 6.46 -12.29
N THR A 188 19.40 6.80 -12.82
CA THR A 188 18.21 7.18 -12.03
C THR A 188 17.34 6.00 -11.59
N VAL A 189 17.50 4.82 -12.22
CA VAL A 189 16.84 3.58 -11.80
C VAL A 189 17.66 2.93 -10.69
N ALA A 190 17.01 2.61 -9.57
CA ALA A 190 17.62 1.93 -8.43
C ALA A 190 17.70 0.41 -8.68
N LYS A 191 18.87 -0.15 -8.40
CA LYS A 191 19.29 -1.50 -8.79
C LYS A 191 19.47 -2.32 -7.51
N SER A 192 18.49 -3.15 -7.16
CA SER A 192 18.56 -3.96 -5.93
C SER A 192 19.36 -5.23 -6.17
N GLY A 193 20.18 -5.65 -5.20
CA GLY A 193 20.84 -6.96 -5.19
C GLY A 193 19.88 -8.14 -4.99
N THR A 194 18.57 -7.87 -4.84
CA THR A 194 17.57 -8.92 -4.57
C THR A 194 17.12 -9.68 -5.82
N ALA A 195 16.81 -10.96 -5.63
CA ALA A 195 15.95 -11.75 -6.49
C ALA A 195 14.63 -12.04 -5.75
N GLY A 196 13.50 -11.61 -6.31
CA GLY A 196 12.21 -11.68 -5.60
C GLY A 196 12.21 -10.85 -4.31
N SER A 197 12.37 -11.50 -3.15
CA SER A 197 12.50 -10.88 -1.82
C SER A 197 13.75 -11.30 -1.04
N VAL A 198 14.67 -12.03 -1.67
CA VAL A 198 15.92 -12.51 -1.07
C VAL A 198 17.08 -11.65 -1.59
N ASP A 199 17.94 -11.17 -0.71
CA ASP A 199 19.13 -10.40 -1.09
C ASP A 199 20.28 -11.33 -1.45
N ILE A 200 20.95 -11.09 -2.58
CA ILE A 200 22.02 -11.95 -3.10
C ILE A 200 23.37 -11.38 -2.67
N THR A 201 23.83 -11.80 -1.50
CA THR A 201 25.08 -11.32 -0.88
C THR A 201 26.34 -12.00 -1.42
N SER A 202 26.21 -13.15 -2.08
CA SER A 202 27.29 -13.84 -2.78
C SER A 202 26.76 -14.75 -3.89
N ALA A 203 27.66 -15.17 -4.77
CA ALA A 203 27.54 -16.35 -5.62
C ALA A 203 28.75 -17.26 -5.33
N ALA A 204 28.60 -18.57 -5.56
CA ALA A 204 29.63 -19.59 -5.36
C ALA A 204 30.09 -20.15 -6.71
#